data_AF-A0A8J4XC93-F1
#
_entry.id   AF-A0A8J4XC93-F1
#
_cell.length_a   1.000
_cell.length_b   1.000
_cell.length_c   1.000
_cell.angle_alpha   90.00
_cell.angle_beta   90.00
_cell.angle_gamma   90.00
#
_symmetry.space_group_name_H-M   'P 1'
#
loop_
_entity.id
_entity.type
_entity.pdbx_description
1 polymer ?
#
loop_
_entity_poly.entity_id
_entity_poly.type
_entity_poly.pdbx_seq_one_letter_code
_entity_poly.pdbx_strand_id
1 'polypeptide(L)'
;RTGRAGHKGKAVTFFTEGDKPLLRSIATVIKQAGCPVPDYMIGFKKLKSKVKRHLEKKPPRRSTICTTPRFLMKKNPSKAI
;
A
#
# COMPACT_ATOMS: atom_id res chain seq x y z
N ARG A 1 4.35 -0.74 -15.77
CA ARG A 1 4.14 -2.11 -16.29
C ARG A 1 5.47 -2.60 -16.84
N THR A 2 5.79 -3.89 -16.73
CA THR A 2 7.10 -4.44 -17.11
C THR A 2 6.91 -5.82 -17.78
N GLY A 3 7.94 -6.33 -18.45
CA GLY A 3 7.94 -7.67 -19.06
C GLY A 3 7.11 -7.80 -20.35
N ARG A 4 7.54 -7.19 -21.45
CA ARG A 4 6.88 -7.28 -22.78
C ARG A 4 7.86 -7.81 -23.82
N ALA A 5 7.35 -8.35 -24.93
CA ALA A 5 8.15 -8.83 -26.08
C ALA A 5 9.28 -9.81 -25.68
N GLY A 6 9.00 -10.76 -24.79
CA GLY A 6 9.98 -11.74 -24.32
C GLY A 6 10.99 -11.22 -23.30
N HIS A 7 10.98 -9.92 -22.98
CA HIS A 7 11.87 -9.37 -21.96
C HIS A 7 11.37 -9.66 -20.55
N LYS A 8 12.30 -9.95 -19.63
CA LYS A 8 12.01 -10.08 -18.19
C LYS A 8 11.74 -8.71 -17.58
N GLY A 9 10.83 -8.68 -16.59
CA GLY A 9 10.46 -7.47 -15.88
C GLY A 9 10.54 -7.63 -14.37
N LYS A 10 10.83 -6.55 -13.66
CA LYS A 10 10.85 -6.51 -12.19
C LYS A 10 9.86 -5.47 -11.68
N ALA A 11 9.04 -5.85 -10.70
CA ALA A 11 8.14 -4.96 -9.98
C ALA A 11 8.49 -5.00 -8.49
N VAL A 12 8.74 -3.83 -7.90
CA VAL A 12 8.99 -3.68 -6.46
C VAL A 12 7.81 -2.93 -5.87
N THR A 13 7.26 -3.45 -4.77
CA THR A 13 6.12 -2.85 -4.08
C THR A 13 6.44 -2.75 -2.61
N PHE A 14 6.47 -1.53 -2.09
CA PHE A 14 6.58 -1.29 -0.66
C PHE A 14 5.20 -1.27 -0.04
N PHE A 15 5.09 -1.81 1.18
CA PHE A 15 3.89 -1.80 1.97
C PHE A 15 4.23 -1.48 3.42
N THR A 16 3.23 -1.01 4.14
CA THR A 16 3.30 -0.67 5.55
C THR A 16 2.40 -1.59 6.36
N GLU A 17 2.43 -1.45 7.69
CA GLU A 17 1.49 -2.16 8.54
C GLU A 17 0.02 -1.84 8.26
N GLY A 18 -0.28 -0.62 7.79
CA GLY A 18 -1.64 -0.23 7.42
C GLY A 18 -2.19 -1.03 6.21
N ASP A 19 -1.30 -1.66 5.45
CA ASP A 19 -1.65 -2.42 4.25
C ASP A 19 -1.89 -3.92 4.52
N LYS A 20 -1.62 -4.39 5.75
CA LYS A 20 -1.87 -5.78 6.22
C LYS A 20 -3.21 -6.36 5.71
N PRO A 21 -4.34 -5.63 5.73
CA PRO A 21 -5.61 -6.10 5.18
C PRO A 21 -5.52 -6.58 3.72
N LEU A 22 -4.78 -5.85 2.88
CA LEU A 22 -4.69 -6.08 1.44
C LEU A 22 -3.63 -7.12 1.05
N LEU A 23 -2.68 -7.40 1.95
CA LEU A 23 -1.54 -8.27 1.65
C LEU A 23 -1.95 -9.71 1.33
N ARG A 24 -2.99 -10.27 1.98
CA ARG A 24 -3.42 -11.66 1.70
C ARG A 24 -3.87 -11.84 0.25
N SER A 25 -4.63 -10.88 -0.28
CA SER A 25 -5.08 -10.95 -1.69
C SER A 25 -3.92 -10.83 -2.66
N ILE A 26 -2.96 -9.95 -2.39
CA ILE A 26 -1.76 -9.77 -3.21
C ILE A 26 -0.91 -11.05 -3.18
N ALA A 27 -0.67 -11.60 -1.99
CA ALA A 27 0.02 -12.88 -1.78
C ALA A 27 -0.61 -14.03 -2.57
N THR A 28 -1.95 -14.10 -2.60
CA THR A 28 -2.67 -15.13 -3.35
C THR A 28 -2.42 -15.00 -4.86
N VAL A 29 -2.45 -13.77 -5.40
CA VAL A 29 -2.15 -13.50 -6.82
C VAL A 29 -0.70 -13.83 -7.16
N ILE A 30 0.26 -13.44 -6.31
CA ILE A 30 1.69 -13.74 -6.51
C ILE A 30 1.92 -15.26 -6.51
N LYS A 31 1.29 -15.99 -5.57
CA LYS A 31 1.36 -17.45 -5.51
C LYS A 31 0.75 -18.12 -6.75
N GLN A 32 -0.41 -17.64 -7.21
CA GLN A 32 -1.05 -18.12 -8.44
C GLN A 32 -0.20 -17.88 -9.69
N ALA A 33 0.60 -16.81 -9.70
CA ALA A 33 1.56 -16.53 -10.76
C ALA A 33 2.82 -17.41 -10.69
N GLY A 34 2.92 -18.34 -9.73
CA GLY A 34 4.07 -19.24 -9.56
C GLY A 34 5.26 -18.59 -8.84
N CYS A 35 5.09 -17.39 -8.29
CA CYS A 35 6.16 -16.70 -7.57
C CYS A 35 6.20 -17.13 -6.09
N PRO A 36 7.40 -17.15 -5.47
CA PRO A 36 7.53 -17.44 -4.05
C PRO A 36 6.88 -16.33 -3.21
N VAL A 37 6.15 -16.73 -2.17
CA VAL A 37 5.49 -15.82 -1.23
C VAL A 37 5.78 -16.29 0.19
N PRO A 38 6.22 -15.40 1.10
CA PRO A 38 6.42 -15.74 2.50
C PRO A 38 5.13 -16.23 3.19
N ASP A 39 5.25 -17.25 4.04
CA ASP A 39 4.10 -17.89 4.69
C ASP A 39 3.28 -16.93 5.56
N TYR A 40 3.93 -15.98 6.23
CA TYR A 40 3.25 -15.01 7.07
C TYR A 40 2.23 -14.16 6.27
N MET A 41 2.47 -13.93 4.97
CA MET A 41 1.54 -13.18 4.13
C MET A 41 0.28 -13.98 3.78
N ILE A 42 0.41 -15.30 3.70
CA ILE A 42 -0.72 -16.22 3.48
C ILE A 42 -1.48 -16.45 4.80
N GLY A 43 -0.82 -16.32 5.95
CA GLY A 43 -1.44 -16.44 7.28
C GLY A 43 -2.42 -15.31 7.64
N PHE A 44 -2.37 -14.15 6.97
CA PHE A 44 -3.27 -13.02 7.27
C PHE A 44 -4.74 -13.37 7.07
N LYS A 45 -5.64 -12.85 7.90
CA LYS A 45 -7.09 -13.10 7.76
C LYS A 45 -7.63 -12.55 6.43
N LYS A 46 -8.53 -13.31 5.79
CA LYS A 46 -9.22 -12.86 4.57
C LYS A 46 -10.11 -11.66 4.88
N LEU A 47 -10.07 -10.66 4.01
CA LEU A 47 -10.92 -9.49 4.15
C LEU A 47 -12.39 -9.81 3.88
N LYS A 48 -13.28 -9.25 4.70
CA LYS A 48 -14.72 -9.28 4.46
C LYS A 48 -15.03 -8.46 3.20
N SER A 49 -15.95 -8.96 2.36
CA SER A 49 -16.33 -8.31 1.10
C SER A 49 -16.74 -6.84 1.26
N LYS A 50 -17.52 -6.52 2.32
CA LYS A 50 -17.91 -5.14 2.64
C LYS A 50 -16.72 -4.21 2.87
N VAL A 51 -15.71 -4.68 3.62
CA VAL A 51 -14.48 -3.91 3.90
C VAL A 51 -13.66 -3.73 2.63
N LYS A 52 -13.53 -4.79 1.82
CA LYS A 52 -12.84 -4.72 0.53
C LYS A 52 -13.46 -3.65 -0.38
N ARG A 53 -14.79 -3.68 -0.56
CA ARG A 53 -15.52 -2.70 -1.37
C ARG A 53 -15.39 -1.27 -0.82
N HIS A 54 -15.30 -1.12 0.50
CA HIS A 54 -15.05 0.18 1.11
C HIS A 54 -13.64 0.67 0.79
N LEU A 55 -12.61 -0.17 0.96
CA LEU A 55 -11.21 0.18 0.69
C LEU A 55 -10.94 0.47 -0.79
N GLU A 56 -11.65 -0.19 -1.71
CA GLU A 56 -11.63 0.10 -3.15
C GLU A 56 -12.11 1.54 -3.45
N LYS A 57 -13.10 2.04 -2.69
CA LYS A 57 -13.64 3.39 -2.85
C LYS A 57 -12.92 4.45 -2.02
N LYS A 58 -12.44 4.07 -0.84
CA LYS A 58 -11.83 4.95 0.16
C LYS A 58 -10.55 4.28 0.67
N PRO A 59 -9.38 4.64 0.13
CA PRO A 59 -8.12 4.03 0.55
C PRO A 59 -7.83 4.33 2.03
N PRO A 60 -6.97 3.53 2.69
CA PRO A 60 -6.50 3.82 4.04
C PRO A 60 -5.96 5.24 4.13
N ARG A 61 -6.37 5.98 5.17
CA ARG A 61 -5.83 7.32 5.43
C ARG A 61 -4.33 7.19 5.72
N ARG A 62 -3.51 7.96 4.99
CA ARG A 62 -2.06 8.02 5.20
C ARG A 62 -1.67 9.43 5.60
N SER A 63 -0.67 9.52 6.48
CA SER A 63 -0.05 10.81 6.79
C SER A 63 0.68 11.36 5.57
N THR A 64 0.65 12.67 5.39
CA THR A 64 1.48 13.35 4.40
C THR A 64 2.95 13.08 4.70
N ILE A 65 3.69 12.64 3.68
CA ILE A 65 5.15 12.55 3.76
C ILE A 65 5.69 13.97 3.66
N CYS A 66 6.41 14.41 4.70
CA CYS A 66 7.01 15.72 4.73
C CYS A 66 8.43 15.60 5.25
N THR A 67 9.39 16.08 4.47
CA THR A 67 10.81 16.10 4.86
C THR A 67 11.13 17.28 5.76
N THR A 68 10.26 18.31 5.82
CA THR A 68 10.36 19.39 6.78
C THR A 68 9.85 18.93 8.15
N PRO A 69 10.70 18.98 9.19
CA PRO A 69 10.27 18.75 10.56
C PRO A 69 9.08 19.60 10.95
N ARG A 70 8.11 19.01 11.66
CA ARG A 70 6.86 19.67 12.07
C ARG A 70 7.06 21.01 12.80
N PHE A 71 8.16 21.15 13.55
CA PHE A 71 8.47 22.40 14.26
C PHE A 71 8.85 23.55 13.31
N LEU A 72 9.45 23.24 12.15
CA LEU A 72 9.75 24.20 11.08
C LEU A 72 8.51 24.53 10.22
N MET A 73 7.48 23.68 10.28
CA MET A 73 6.23 23.88 9.53
C MET A 73 5.28 24.90 10.19
N LYS A 74 5.62 25.47 11.35
CA LYS A 74 4.87 26.58 11.95
C LYS A 74 5.00 27.82 11.06
N LYS A 75 4.02 28.04 10.18
CA LYS A 75 3.84 29.31 9.48
C LYS A 75 3.06 30.25 10.40
N ASN A 76 3.61 31.45 10.62
CA ASN A 76 2.98 32.54 11.35
C ASN A 76 1.52 32.72 10.90
N PRO A 77 0.57 33.02 11.80
CA PRO A 77 -0.76 33.43 11.37
C PRO A 77 -0.55 34.71 10.55
N SER A 78 -0.77 34.60 9.24
CA SER A 78 -0.78 35.76 8.36
C SER A 78 -1.81 36.74 8.93
N LYS A 79 -1.33 37.94 9.29
CA LYS A 79 -2.15 39.09 9.67
C LYS A 79 -3.39 39.13 8.79
N ALA A 80 -4.57 39.14 9.42
CA ALA A 80 -5.78 39.63 8.81
C ALA A 80 -5.51 41.05 8.29
N ILE A 81 -5.82 41.28 7.01
CA ILE A 81 -6.14 42.58 6.45
C ILE A 81 -7.57 42.44 5.96
#